data_AF-A0A1G1WGL5-F1
#
_entry.id   AF-A0A1G1WGL5-F1
#
_cell.length_a   1.000
_cell.length_b   1.000
_cell.length_c   1.000
_cell.angle_alpha   90.00
_cell.angle_beta   90.00
_cell.angle_gamma   90.00
#
_symmetry.space_group_name_H-M   'P 1'
#
loop_
_entity.id
_entity.type
_entity.pdbx_description
1 polymer ?
#
loop_
_entity_poly.entity_id
_entity_poly.type
_entity_poly.pdbx_seq_one_letter_code
_entity_poly.pdbx_strand_id
1 'polypeptide(L)' 'MVYEAERLVVPARTKTNRRRYSQKDIKRLQFIRYLTNKKGVNLAGVSYIIKLVTLAEKNGLDLQKSVFSDFTESEII' A
#
# COMPACT_ATOMS: atom_id res chain seq x y z
N MET A 1 -11.23 -6.33 6.18
CA MET A 1 -10.30 -6.96 5.21
C MET A 1 -9.03 -7.37 5.94
N VAL A 2 -8.30 -8.38 5.45
CA VAL A 2 -7.01 -8.83 6.04
C VAL A 2 -6.03 -7.66 6.23
N TYR A 3 -6.01 -6.70 5.31
CA TYR A 3 -5.14 -5.51 5.39
C TYR A 3 -5.57 -4.43 6.41
N GLU A 4 -6.85 -4.38 6.77
CA GLU A 4 -7.34 -3.53 7.88
C GLU A 4 -6.91 -4.12 9.24
N ALA A 5 -6.90 -5.45 9.35
CA ALA A 5 -6.55 -6.15 10.59
C ALA A 5 -5.06 -5.95 10.95
N GLU A 6 -4.19 -5.92 9.94
CA GLU A 6 -2.75 -5.66 10.07
C GLU A 6 -2.41 -4.16 10.22
N ARG A 7 -3.41 -3.27 10.35
CA ARG A 7 -3.25 -1.80 10.42
C ARG A 7 -2.47 -1.18 9.24
N LEU A 8 -2.35 -1.88 8.11
CA LEU A 8 -1.63 -1.39 6.93
C LEU A 8 -2.42 -0.31 6.19
N VAL A 9 -3.76 -0.36 6.29
CA VAL A 9 -4.68 0.64 5.73
C VAL A 9 -5.82 0.89 6.71
N VAL A 10 -6.08 2.16 7.00
CA VAL A 10 -7.18 2.59 7.87
C VAL A 10 -8.19 3.37 7.02
N PRO A 11 -9.33 2.77 6.62
CA PRO A 11 -10.34 3.50 5.88
C PRO A 11 -11.05 4.52 6.78
N ALA A 12 -11.41 5.65 6.18
CA ALA A 12 -12.38 6.54 6.78
C ALA A 12 -13.77 5.89 6.72
N ARG A 13 -14.53 5.94 7.82
CA ARG A 13 -15.90 5.43 7.88
C ARG A 13 -16.89 6.58 7.77
N THR A 14 -17.92 6.43 6.94
CA THR A 14 -19.05 7.39 6.89
C THR A 14 -20.01 7.17 8.05
N LYS A 15 -20.93 8.13 8.28
CA LYS A 15 -22.05 7.97 9.24
C LYS A 15 -22.86 6.69 9.01
N THR A 16 -22.96 6.22 7.77
CA THR A 16 -23.63 4.96 7.38
C THR A 16 -22.69 3.74 7.42
N ASN A 17 -21.53 3.85 8.08
CA ASN A 17 -20.54 2.78 8.26
C ASN A 17 -19.91 2.20 6.97
N ARG A 18 -20.00 2.92 5.85
CA ARG A 18 -19.37 2.53 4.57
C ARG A 18 -17.88 2.91 4.59
N ARG A 19 -17.01 1.99 4.16
CA ARG A 19 -15.57 2.23 4.00
C ARG A 19 -15.33 3.20 2.83
N ARG A 20 -14.67 4.33 3.09
CA ARG A 20 -14.10 5.19 2.05
C ARG A 20 -12.59 5.00 2.04
N TYR A 21 -12.07 4.83 0.83
CA TYR A 21 -10.64 4.82 0.54
C TYR A 21 -10.34 6.05 -0.30
N SER A 22 -9.25 6.75 0.01
CA SER A 22 -8.68 7.77 -0.87
C SER A 22 -7.95 7.10 -2.03
N GLN A 23 -7.65 7.86 -3.10
CA GLN A 23 -6.83 7.34 -4.19
C GLN A 23 -5.46 6.85 -3.70
N LYS A 24 -4.90 7.51 -2.67
CA LYS A 24 -3.65 7.10 -2.02
C LYS A 24 -3.79 5.74 -1.33
N ASP A 25 -4.92 5.48 -0.68
CA ASP A 25 -5.19 4.20 -0.02
C ASP A 25 -5.34 3.07 -1.05
N ILE A 26 -5.97 3.35 -2.19
CA ILE A 26 -6.10 2.40 -3.30
C ILE A 26 -4.72 2.03 -3.84
N LYS A 27 -3.86 3.03 -4.11
CA LYS A 27 -2.46 2.80 -4.53
C LYS A 27 -1.69 1.97 -3.51
N ARG A 28 -1.86 2.27 -2.22
CA ARG A 28 -1.20 1.53 -1.13
C ARG A 28 -1.66 0.07 -1.09
N LEU A 29 -2.96 -0.20 -1.26
CA LEU A 29 -3.52 -1.56 -1.35
C LEU A 29 -2.99 -2.33 -2.56
N GLN A 30 -2.89 -1.69 -3.73
CA GLN A 30 -2.31 -2.30 -4.92
C GLN A 30 -0.84 -2.68 -4.69
N PHE A 31 -0.08 -1.78 -4.06
CA PHE A 31 1.32 -2.04 -3.75
C PHE A 31 1.50 -3.18 -2.75
N ILE A 32 0.69 -3.22 -1.68
CA ILE A 32 0.64 -4.34 -0.74
C ILE A 32 0.38 -5.65 -1.48
N ARG A 33 -0.65 -5.68 -2.34
CA ARG A 33 -1.04 -6.88 -3.09
C ARG A 33 0.07 -7.33 -4.06
N TYR A 34 0.76 -6.38 -4.68
CA TYR A 34 1.92 -6.66 -5.51
C TYR A 34 3.05 -7.31 -4.70
N LEU A 35 3.39 -6.76 -3.53
CA LEU A 35 4.44 -7.32 -2.68
C LEU A 35 4.11 -8.74 -2.20
N THR A 36 2.87 -9.00 -1.80
CA THR A 36 2.46 -10.33 -1.34
C THR A 36 2.35 -11.34 -2.48
N ASN A 37 1.77 -10.96 -3.63
CA ASN A 37 1.45 -11.91 -4.69
C ASN A 37 2.56 -12.08 -5.72
N LYS A 38 3.27 -11.00 -6.08
CA LYS A 38 4.35 -11.04 -7.09
C LYS A 38 5.72 -11.27 -6.46
N LYS A 39 6.00 -10.66 -5.32
CA LYS A 39 7.31 -10.76 -4.65
C LYS A 39 7.33 -11.78 -3.50
N GLY A 40 6.18 -12.37 -3.15
CA GLY A 40 6.09 -13.41 -2.11
C GLY A 40 6.42 -12.91 -0.70
N VAL A 41 6.29 -11.60 -0.45
CA VAL A 41 6.66 -11.00 0.83
C VAL A 41 5.56 -11.24 1.86
N ASN A 42 5.94 -11.60 3.08
CA ASN A 42 4.99 -11.74 4.20
C ASN A 42 4.46 -10.36 4.68
N LEU A 43 3.37 -10.39 5.45
CA LEU A 43 2.73 -9.16 5.94
C LEU A 43 3.66 -8.30 6.81
N ALA A 44 4.53 -8.93 7.60
CA ALA A 44 5.54 -8.23 8.41
C ALA A 44 6.54 -7.46 7.53
N GLY A 45 7.07 -8.11 6.49
CA GLY A 45 7.98 -7.50 5.52
C GLY A 45 7.33 -6.37 4.74
N VAL A 46 6.08 -6.54 4.33
CA VAL A 46 5.28 -5.48 3.69
C VAL A 46 5.18 -4.25 4.59
N SER A 47 4.95 -4.42 5.89
CA SER A 47 4.91 -3.31 6.86
C SER A 47 6.24 -2.53 6.90
N TYR A 48 7.37 -3.24 6.94
CA TYR A 48 8.69 -2.61 6.93
C TYR A 48 8.99 -1.90 5.60
N ILE A 49 8.71 -2.53 4.46
CA ILE A 49 8.91 -1.92 3.13
C ILE A 49 8.09 -0.64 3.01
N ILE A 50 6.82 -0.65 3.44
CA ILE A 50 5.96 0.53 3.40
C ILE A 50 6.51 1.65 4.28
N LYS A 51 7.02 1.32 5.48
CA LYS A 51 7.66 2.31 6.36
C LYS A 51 8.89 2.92 5.71
N LEU A 52 9.73 2.08 5.07
CA LEU A 52 10.93 2.53 4.35
C LEU A 52 10.59 3.46 3.18
N VAL A 53 9.62 3.08 2.34
CA VAL A 53 9.14 3.91 1.23
C VAL A 53 8.59 5.24 1.77
N THR A 54 7.78 5.21 2.83
CA THR A 54 7.23 6.42 3.44
C THR A 54 8.33 7.33 4.03
N LEU A 55 9.38 6.74 4.60
CA LEU A 55 10.52 7.48 5.13
C LEU A 55 11.34 8.13 4.01
N ALA A 56 11.56 7.42 2.90
CA ALA A 56 12.27 7.93 1.75
C ALA A 56 11.49 9.05 1.04
N GLU A 57 10.17 8.90 0.87
CA GLU A 57 9.30 9.96 0.34
C GLU A 57 9.43 11.25 1.17
N LYS A 58 9.48 11.14 2.50
CA LYS A 58 9.70 12.29 3.39
C LYS A 58 11.06 12.97 3.19
N ASN A 59 12.08 12.22 2.77
CA ASN A 59 13.40 12.72 2.45
C ASN A 59 13.54 13.14 0.97
N GLY A 60 12.44 13.16 0.21
CA GLY A 60 12.43 13.55 -1.21
C GLY A 60 12.91 12.46 -2.18
N LEU A 61 13.04 11.22 -1.71
CA LEU A 61 13.50 10.08 -2.51
C LEU A 61 12.33 9.20 -2.92
N ASP A 62 12.16 8.99 -4.23
CA ASP A 62 11.14 8.09 -4.78
C ASP A 62 11.70 6.65 -4.90
N LEU A 63 11.74 5.94 -3.76
CA LEU A 63 12.18 4.53 -3.70
C LEU A 63 11.22 3.60 -4.44
N GLN A 64 9.94 3.98 -4.53
CA GLN A 64 8.94 3.11 -5.13
C GLN A 64 9.24 2.88 -6.61
N LYS A 65 9.58 3.94 -7.35
CA LYS A 65 9.93 3.83 -8.78
C LYS A 65 11.29 3.19 -9.04
N SER A 66 12.28 3.45 -8.19
CA SER A 66 13.64 2.95 -8.40
C SER A 66 13.80 1.48 -8.05
N VAL A 67 13.15 1.02 -6.97
CA VAL A 67 13.26 -0.36 -6.49
C VAL A 67 12.16 -1.27 -7.05
N PHE A 68 10.98 -0.70 -7.32
CA PHE A 68 9.82 -1.45 -7.80
C PHE A 68 9.35 -0.94 -9.17
N SER A 69 10.26 -0.89 -10.14
CA SER A 69 9.94 -0.55 -11.54
C SER A 69 8.87 -1.46 -12.15
N ASP A 70 8.80 -2.73 -11.71
CA ASP A 70 7.81 -3.69 -12.21
C ASP A 70 6.41 -3.49 -11.64
N PHE A 71 6.24 -2.56 -10.68
CA PHE A 71 4.93 -2.21 -10.14
C PHE A 71 4.23 -1.25 -11.11
N THR A 72 3.28 -1.78 -11.88
CA THR A 72 2.33 -0.99 -12.65
C THR A 72 1.07 -0.75 -11.82
N GLU A 73 0.59 0.50 -11.79
CA GLU A 73 -0.74 0.82 -11.26
C GLU A 73 -1.75 0.10 -12.15
N SER A 74 -2.20 -1.08 -11.74
CA SER A 74 -3.24 -1.80 -12.45
C SER A 74 -4.51 -0.97 -12.37
N GLU A 75 -4.96 -0.42 -13.50
CA GLU A 75 -6.26 0.23 -13.62
C GLU A 75 -7.32 -0.78 -13.19
N ILE A 76 -8.05 -0.43 -12.14
CA ILE A 76 -9.24 -1.18 -11.74
C ILE A 76 -10.33 -0.70 -12.69
N ILE A 77 -10.58 -1.47 -13.75
CA ILE A 77 -11.81 -1.41 -14.54
C ILE A 77 -12.96 -1.95 -13.68
#